data_AF-A0A7W0XZ70-F1
#
_entry.id   AF-A0A7W0XZ70-F1
#
_cell.length_a   1.000
_cell.length_b   1.000
_cell.length_c   1.000
_cell.angle_alpha   90.00
_cell.angle_beta   90.00
_cell.angle_gamma   90.00
#
_symmetry.space_group_name_H-M   'P 1'
#
loop_
_entity.id
_entity.type
_entity.pdbx_description
1 polymer ?
#
loop_
_entity_poly.entity_id
_entity_poly.type
_entity_poly.pdbx_seq_one_letter_code
_entity_poly.pdbx_strand_id
1 'polypeptide(L)'
;MGPSGAIKTRATGGAANNALSGRSGDSRLARGCIAVLRIGVALLWIQNASWKLPPAFGKGDNSGLYFFTRFAVEHPVLPPYAWFVEHVVLPNFSFFGWLTLLTEAALGAFLLVGLATRFWAVIGVAQSLAITLSVLNAPNEWHWSYYLMVLAHIALFATAAGRVFGVDGVLRPTWAESSGPLGRLLVRLS
;
A
#
# COMPACT_ATOMS: atom_id res chain seq x y z
N MET A 1 66.65 -32.24 -15.55
CA MET A 1 66.22 -31.62 -14.29
C MET A 1 65.82 -30.18 -14.62
N GLY A 2 64.60 -29.67 -14.60
CA GLY A 2 63.23 -30.06 -14.22
C GLY A 2 62.47 -28.72 -14.11
N PRO A 3 61.29 -28.50 -14.73
CA PRO A 3 60.74 -27.15 -14.87
C PRO A 3 60.04 -26.68 -13.58
N SER A 4 60.23 -25.39 -13.26
CA SER A 4 59.68 -24.73 -12.08
C SER A 4 58.17 -24.51 -12.22
N GLY A 5 57.41 -24.95 -11.22
CA GLY A 5 55.96 -25.04 -11.23
C GLY A 5 55.25 -23.69 -11.12
N ALA A 6 54.35 -23.43 -12.08
CA ALA A 6 53.34 -22.38 -11.97
C ALA A 6 52.25 -22.81 -10.96
N ILE A 7 52.21 -22.14 -9.81
CA ILE A 7 51.13 -22.27 -8.82
C ILE A 7 49.85 -21.70 -9.44
N LYS A 8 48.88 -22.59 -9.64
CA LYS A 8 47.59 -22.34 -10.29
C LYS A 8 46.62 -21.70 -9.29
N THR A 9 46.61 -20.36 -9.20
CA THR A 9 45.61 -19.60 -8.43
C THR A 9 44.28 -19.60 -9.20
N ARG A 10 43.48 -20.68 -9.12
CA ARG A 10 42.18 -20.77 -9.84
C ARG A 10 40.98 -21.24 -9.00
N ALA A 11 41.16 -21.57 -7.72
CA ALA A 11 40.09 -22.16 -6.91
C ALA A 11 39.17 -21.14 -6.20
N THR A 12 39.62 -19.92 -5.95
CA THR A 12 38.88 -18.93 -5.13
C THR A 12 37.85 -18.10 -5.93
N GLY A 13 37.99 -17.99 -7.25
CA GLY A 13 37.08 -17.19 -8.10
C GLY A 13 35.70 -17.81 -8.31
N GLY A 14 35.58 -19.14 -8.33
CA GLY A 14 34.31 -19.83 -8.60
C GLY A 14 33.28 -19.70 -7.48
N ALA A 15 33.72 -19.83 -6.22
CA ALA A 15 32.85 -19.71 -5.05
C ALA A 15 32.36 -18.27 -4.84
N ALA A 16 33.24 -17.28 -5.05
CA ALA A 16 32.89 -15.86 -4.96
C ALA A 16 31.88 -15.45 -6.06
N ASN A 17 32.07 -15.92 -7.30
CA ASN A 17 31.16 -15.63 -8.41
C ASN A 17 29.78 -16.27 -8.22
N ASN A 18 29.70 -17.49 -7.67
CA ASN A 18 28.42 -18.13 -7.33
C ASN A 18 27.72 -17.43 -6.16
N ALA A 19 28.45 -16.97 -5.15
CA ALA A 19 27.87 -16.22 -4.04
C ALA A 19 27.33 -14.84 -4.49
N LEU A 20 28.03 -14.17 -5.40
CA LEU A 20 27.59 -12.90 -5.99
C LEU A 20 26.39 -13.09 -6.93
N SER A 21 26.36 -14.15 -7.74
CA SER A 21 25.22 -14.44 -8.61
C SER A 21 23.97 -14.81 -7.79
N GLY A 22 24.11 -15.62 -6.74
CA GLY A 22 23.05 -15.97 -5.79
C GLY A 22 22.44 -14.73 -5.11
N ARG A 23 23.28 -13.87 -4.53
CA ARG A 23 22.83 -12.59 -3.95
C ARG A 23 22.09 -11.70 -4.95
N SER A 24 22.54 -11.68 -6.21
CA SER A 24 21.90 -10.89 -7.25
C SER A 24 20.53 -11.45 -7.67
N GLY A 25 20.39 -12.78 -7.75
CA GLY A 25 19.14 -13.47 -8.05
C GLY A 25 18.10 -13.26 -6.95
N ASP A 26 18.50 -13.44 -5.69
CA ASP A 26 17.64 -13.21 -4.51
C ASP A 26 17.14 -11.76 -4.46
N SER A 27 18.01 -10.80 -4.78
CA SER A 27 17.64 -9.38 -4.84
C SER A 27 16.62 -9.05 -5.94
N ARG A 28 16.71 -9.72 -7.10
CA ARG A 28 15.79 -9.52 -8.22
C ARG A 28 14.43 -10.13 -7.93
N LEU A 29 14.40 -11.33 -7.35
CA LEU A 29 13.17 -11.99 -6.93
C LEU A 29 12.45 -11.17 -5.85
N ALA A 30 13.16 -10.76 -4.80
CA ALA A 30 12.60 -9.91 -3.75
C ALA A 30 11.99 -8.62 -4.30
N ARG A 31 12.69 -7.97 -5.24
CA ARG A 31 12.20 -6.79 -5.95
C ARG A 31 10.93 -7.08 -6.78
N GLY A 32 10.90 -8.20 -7.49
CA GLY A 32 9.71 -8.65 -8.22
C GLY A 32 8.52 -8.87 -7.29
N CYS A 33 8.70 -9.58 -6.18
CA CYS A 33 7.66 -9.85 -5.19
C CYS A 33 7.08 -8.55 -4.59
N ILE A 34 7.94 -7.57 -4.28
CA ILE A 34 7.50 -6.26 -3.76
C ILE A 34 6.65 -5.51 -4.79
N ALA A 35 7.04 -5.53 -6.08
CA ALA A 35 6.26 -4.90 -7.14
C ALA A 35 4.91 -5.60 -7.35
N VAL A 36 4.89 -6.94 -7.33
CA VAL A 36 3.65 -7.73 -7.41
C VAL A 36 2.73 -7.43 -6.23
N LEU A 37 3.26 -7.39 -5.00
CA LEU A 37 2.48 -7.02 -3.82
C LEU A 37 1.86 -5.63 -3.99
N ARG A 38 2.65 -4.64 -4.42
CA ARG A 38 2.18 -3.26 -4.65
C ARG A 38 1.04 -3.21 -5.66
N ILE A 39 1.21 -3.87 -6.81
CA ILE A 39 0.20 -3.93 -7.87
C ILE A 39 -1.05 -4.66 -7.37
N GLY A 40 -0.89 -5.78 -6.65
CA GLY A 40 -2.00 -6.52 -6.06
C GLY A 40 -2.83 -5.65 -5.11
N VAL A 41 -2.19 -4.94 -4.19
CA VAL A 41 -2.87 -4.01 -3.26
C VAL A 41 -3.55 -2.87 -4.03
N ALA A 42 -2.92 -2.34 -5.07
CA ALA A 42 -3.52 -1.31 -5.90
C ALA A 42 -4.81 -1.81 -6.60
N LEU A 43 -4.80 -3.02 -7.15
CA LEU A 43 -5.97 -3.64 -7.77
C LEU A 43 -7.08 -3.90 -6.75
N LEU A 44 -6.75 -4.29 -5.51
CA LEU A 44 -7.72 -4.43 -4.44
C LEU A 44 -8.43 -3.10 -4.13
N TRP A 45 -7.70 -1.98 -4.09
CA TRP A 45 -8.32 -0.65 -3.90
C TRP A 45 -9.19 -0.22 -5.08
N ILE A 46 -8.76 -0.49 -6.32
CA ILE A 46 -9.55 -0.20 -7.52
C ILE A 46 -10.87 -0.99 -7.47
N GLN A 47 -10.79 -2.28 -7.12
CA GLN A 47 -11.98 -3.11 -6.95
C GLN A 47 -12.85 -2.64 -5.79
N ASN A 48 -12.25 -2.16 -4.69
CA ASN A 48 -13.01 -1.63 -3.56
C ASN A 48 -13.72 -0.30 -3.92
N ALA A 49 -13.11 0.53 -4.75
CA ALA A 49 -13.72 1.78 -5.20
C ALA A 49 -14.85 1.54 -6.23
N SER A 50 -14.78 0.47 -7.03
CA SER A 50 -15.66 0.26 -8.19
C SER A 50 -17.14 0.10 -7.85
N TRP A 51 -17.47 -0.37 -6.64
CA TRP A 51 -18.85 -0.56 -6.19
C TRP A 51 -19.43 0.64 -5.42
N LYS A 52 -18.63 1.69 -5.18
CA LYS A 52 -19.05 2.90 -4.46
C LYS A 52 -19.67 3.92 -5.41
N LEU A 53 -20.91 3.65 -5.82
CA LEU A 53 -21.63 4.42 -6.82
C LEU A 53 -22.05 5.82 -6.30
N PRO A 54 -21.51 6.92 -6.86
CA PRO A 54 -21.97 8.28 -6.54
C PRO A 54 -23.34 8.57 -7.19
N PRO A 55 -24.06 9.64 -6.78
CA PRO A 55 -23.70 10.60 -5.72
C PRO A 55 -24.29 10.25 -4.34
N ALA A 56 -25.25 9.32 -4.29
CA ALA A 56 -25.96 8.98 -3.05
C ALA A 56 -25.30 7.85 -2.27
N PHE A 57 -24.37 7.09 -2.88
CA PHE A 57 -23.60 6.01 -2.24
C PHE A 57 -24.49 4.98 -1.50
N GLY A 58 -25.70 4.76 -2.03
CA GLY A 58 -26.71 3.83 -1.48
C GLY A 58 -27.56 4.38 -0.31
N LYS A 59 -27.52 5.68 -0.03
CA LYS A 59 -28.32 6.31 1.04
C LYS A 59 -29.84 6.14 0.89
N GLY A 60 -30.36 6.17 -0.34
CA GLY A 60 -31.80 6.06 -0.60
C GLY A 60 -32.37 4.68 -0.27
N ASP A 61 -31.64 3.63 -0.64
CA ASP A 61 -32.11 2.24 -0.54
C ASP A 61 -31.40 1.46 0.58
N ASN A 62 -30.70 2.16 1.46
CA ASN A 62 -29.88 1.60 2.53
C ASN A 62 -28.92 0.50 2.04
N SER A 63 -28.18 0.79 0.96
CA SER A 63 -27.28 -0.12 0.28
C SER A 63 -25.87 0.47 0.15
N GLY A 64 -24.95 -0.26 -0.49
CA GLY A 64 -23.62 0.25 -0.84
C GLY A 64 -22.82 0.78 0.35
N LEU A 65 -22.08 1.87 0.15
CA LEU A 65 -21.20 2.43 1.18
C LEU A 65 -22.01 2.92 2.40
N TYR A 66 -23.22 3.47 2.18
CA TYR A 66 -24.05 3.95 3.27
C TYR A 66 -24.43 2.83 4.24
N PHE A 67 -24.82 1.69 3.69
CA PHE A 67 -25.13 0.49 4.46
C PHE A 67 -23.97 0.06 5.36
N PHE A 68 -22.77 -0.11 4.79
CA PHE A 68 -21.59 -0.50 5.57
C PHE A 68 -21.14 0.57 6.58
N THR A 69 -21.39 1.84 6.30
CA THR A 69 -21.05 2.93 7.23
C THR A 69 -21.91 2.88 8.49
N ARG A 70 -23.17 2.44 8.37
CA ARG A 70 -24.08 2.30 9.53
C ARG A 70 -23.65 1.20 10.49
N PHE A 71 -22.95 0.17 10.02
CA PHE A 71 -22.43 -0.87 10.91
C PHE A 71 -21.49 -0.33 11.98
N ALA A 72 -20.81 0.80 11.74
CA ALA A 72 -20.00 1.46 12.76
C ALA A 72 -20.81 1.90 13.99
N VAL A 73 -22.12 2.15 13.81
CA VAL A 73 -23.06 2.59 14.85
C VAL A 73 -23.87 1.42 15.38
N GLU A 74 -24.33 0.53 14.49
CA GLU A 74 -25.17 -0.63 14.83
C GLU A 74 -24.37 -1.73 15.55
N HIS A 75 -23.09 -1.88 15.19
CA HIS A 75 -22.16 -2.85 15.74
C HIS A 75 -20.86 -2.16 16.16
N PRO A 76 -20.89 -1.31 17.20
CA PRO A 76 -19.77 -0.45 17.55
C PRO A 76 -18.56 -1.29 17.99
N VAL A 77 -17.41 -1.01 17.38
CA VAL A 77 -16.11 -1.58 17.77
C VAL A 77 -15.47 -0.73 18.87
N LEU A 78 -15.43 0.58 18.63
CA LEU A 78 -14.96 1.59 19.58
C LEU A 78 -16.04 2.65 19.77
N PRO A 79 -16.54 2.86 21.00
CA PRO A 79 -17.61 3.84 21.25
C PRO A 79 -17.29 5.27 20.74
N PRO A 80 -16.07 5.81 20.89
CA PRO A 80 -15.75 7.13 20.34
C PRO A 80 -15.84 7.22 18.81
N TYR A 81 -15.49 6.14 18.11
CA TYR A 81 -15.59 6.09 16.64
C TYR A 81 -17.05 6.01 16.20
N ALA A 82 -17.86 5.17 16.85
CA ALA A 82 -19.28 5.08 16.59
C ALA A 82 -19.98 6.43 16.78
N TRP A 83 -19.67 7.14 17.86
CA TRP A 83 -20.18 8.49 18.12
C TRP A 83 -19.82 9.46 16.98
N PHE A 84 -18.56 9.46 16.54
CA PHE A 84 -18.11 10.29 15.42
C PHE A 84 -18.84 9.95 14.11
N VAL A 85 -19.02 8.66 13.82
CA VAL A 85 -19.75 8.24 12.62
C VAL A 85 -21.21 8.69 12.68
N GLU A 86 -21.87 8.50 13.83
CA GLU A 86 -23.27 8.87 14.02
C GLU A 86 -23.51 10.39 13.94
N HIS A 87 -22.65 11.21 14.55
CA HIS A 87 -22.89 12.64 14.72
C HIS A 87 -22.21 13.51 13.64
N VAL A 88 -21.18 13.01 12.97
CA VAL A 88 -20.40 13.77 12.00
C VAL A 88 -20.49 13.16 10.60
N VAL A 89 -20.26 11.85 10.48
CA VAL A 89 -20.19 11.18 9.18
C VAL A 89 -21.56 10.99 8.54
N LEU A 90 -22.51 10.36 9.24
CA LEU A 90 -23.85 10.06 8.70
C LEU A 90 -24.64 11.34 8.34
N PRO A 91 -24.63 12.43 9.14
CA PRO A 91 -25.30 13.68 8.77
C PRO A 91 -24.68 14.33 7.53
N ASN A 92 -23.35 14.25 7.39
CA ASN A 92 -22.60 14.82 6.26
C ASN A 92 -22.18 13.75 5.22
N PHE A 93 -23.00 12.69 5.07
CA PHE A 93 -22.57 11.47 4.39
C PHE A 93 -22.11 11.67 2.94
N SER A 94 -22.73 12.58 2.18
CA SER A 94 -22.31 12.84 0.80
C SER A 94 -20.86 13.30 0.71
N PHE A 95 -20.40 14.15 1.65
CA PHE A 95 -19.01 14.60 1.70
C PHE A 95 -18.06 13.43 2.00
N PHE A 96 -18.37 12.64 3.03
CA PHE A 96 -17.55 11.50 3.41
C PHE A 96 -17.55 10.38 2.37
N GLY A 97 -18.66 10.15 1.68
CA GLY A 97 -18.74 9.20 0.56
C GLY A 97 -17.80 9.58 -0.58
N TRP A 98 -17.78 10.85 -0.97
CA TRP A 98 -16.82 11.36 -1.95
C TRP A 98 -15.38 11.29 -1.45
N LEU A 99 -15.13 11.66 -0.19
CA LEU A 99 -13.81 11.58 0.42
C LEU A 99 -13.27 10.13 0.41
N THR A 100 -14.10 9.17 0.80
CA THR A 100 -13.80 7.73 0.75
C THR A 100 -13.50 7.30 -0.69
N LEU A 101 -14.41 7.58 -1.63
CA LEU A 101 -14.22 7.18 -3.03
C LEU A 101 -12.93 7.76 -3.62
N LEU A 102 -12.66 9.06 -3.41
CA LEU A 102 -11.44 9.71 -3.90
C LEU A 102 -10.18 9.14 -3.24
N THR A 103 -10.23 8.86 -1.94
CA THR A 103 -9.10 8.26 -1.21
C THR A 103 -8.78 6.88 -1.76
N GLU A 104 -9.80 6.03 -1.97
CA GLU A 104 -9.62 4.68 -2.48
C GLU A 104 -9.18 4.65 -3.95
N ALA A 105 -9.77 5.52 -4.79
CA ALA A 105 -9.36 5.68 -6.18
C ALA A 105 -7.89 6.16 -6.27
N ALA A 106 -7.49 7.10 -5.42
CA ALA A 106 -6.12 7.58 -5.36
C ALA A 106 -5.17 6.50 -4.85
N LEU A 107 -5.51 5.75 -3.79
CA LEU A 107 -4.73 4.60 -3.33
C LEU A 107 -4.51 3.60 -4.46
N GLY A 108 -5.56 3.25 -5.21
CA GLY A 108 -5.47 2.40 -6.38
C GLY A 108 -4.54 2.97 -7.47
N ALA A 109 -4.75 4.21 -7.89
CA ALA A 109 -3.99 4.82 -8.98
C ALA A 109 -2.49 5.02 -8.63
N PHE A 110 -2.20 5.61 -7.47
CA PHE A 110 -0.83 5.96 -7.09
C PHE A 110 0.00 4.76 -6.67
N LEU A 111 -0.59 3.74 -6.03
CA LEU A 111 0.13 2.49 -5.75
C LEU A 111 0.37 1.69 -7.03
N LEU A 112 -0.56 1.69 -7.98
CA LEU A 112 -0.38 1.00 -9.27
C LEU A 112 0.80 1.59 -10.03
N VAL A 113 0.82 2.91 -10.19
CA VAL A 113 1.90 3.67 -10.83
C VAL A 113 3.20 3.61 -10.01
N GLY A 114 3.10 3.47 -8.70
CA GLY A 114 4.24 3.46 -7.78
C GLY A 114 4.82 4.85 -7.56
N LEU A 115 3.95 5.84 -7.34
CA LEU A 115 4.30 7.23 -7.04
C LEU A 115 3.90 7.59 -5.60
N ALA A 116 4.78 8.26 -4.86
CA ALA A 116 4.61 8.63 -3.45
C ALA A 116 4.16 7.44 -2.58
N THR A 117 4.73 6.25 -2.84
CA THR A 117 4.20 4.99 -2.30
C THR A 117 4.20 4.92 -0.78
N ARG A 118 5.13 5.57 -0.09
CA ARG A 118 5.16 5.57 1.38
C ARG A 118 4.06 6.46 1.95
N PHE A 119 3.80 7.60 1.33
CA PHE A 119 2.67 8.46 1.68
C PHE A 119 1.36 7.70 1.53
N TRP A 120 1.13 7.11 0.35
CA TRP A 120 -0.08 6.33 0.08
C TRP A 120 -0.18 5.06 0.94
N ALA A 121 0.94 4.45 1.33
CA ALA A 121 0.92 3.36 2.29
C ALA A 121 0.37 3.78 3.66
N VAL A 122 0.75 4.96 4.17
CA VAL A 122 0.21 5.49 5.44
C VAL A 122 -1.29 5.80 5.31
N ILE A 123 -1.70 6.45 4.22
CA ILE A 123 -3.12 6.71 3.94
C ILE A 123 -3.90 5.40 3.85
N GLY A 124 -3.34 4.38 3.21
CA GLY A 124 -3.96 3.06 3.09
C GLY A 124 -4.09 2.33 4.43
N VAL A 125 -3.14 2.50 5.37
CA VAL A 125 -3.31 2.04 6.76
C VAL A 125 -4.50 2.75 7.40
N ALA A 126 -4.55 4.09 7.34
CA ALA A 126 -5.62 4.87 7.93
C ALA A 126 -7.00 4.50 7.37
N GLN A 127 -7.12 4.37 6.04
CA GLN A 127 -8.34 3.94 5.36
C GLN A 127 -8.72 2.51 5.74
N SER A 128 -7.75 1.59 5.83
CA SER A 128 -8.01 0.21 6.25
C SER A 128 -8.50 0.13 7.70
N LEU A 129 -7.96 0.96 8.58
CA LEU A 129 -8.42 1.08 9.97
C LEU A 129 -9.83 1.67 10.05
N ALA A 130 -10.15 2.69 9.25
CA ALA A 130 -11.51 3.24 9.19
C ALA A 130 -12.53 2.17 8.75
N ILE A 131 -12.21 1.39 7.71
CA ILE A 131 -13.03 0.23 7.29
C ILE A 131 -13.15 -0.76 8.45
N THR A 132 -12.03 -1.18 9.05
CA THR A 132 -12.00 -2.12 10.17
C THR A 132 -12.93 -1.67 11.30
N LEU A 133 -12.81 -0.42 11.75
CA LEU A 133 -13.63 0.10 12.83
C LEU A 133 -15.12 0.18 12.49
N SER A 134 -15.46 0.28 11.19
CA SER A 134 -16.86 0.28 10.74
C SER A 134 -17.48 -1.12 10.66
N VAL A 135 -16.72 -2.17 10.39
CA VAL A 135 -17.29 -3.49 10.06
C VAL A 135 -16.72 -4.68 10.87
N LEU A 136 -15.77 -4.45 11.78
CA LEU A 136 -15.13 -5.55 12.55
C LEU A 136 -16.10 -6.31 13.47
N ASN A 137 -17.18 -5.69 13.94
CA ASN A 137 -18.22 -6.38 14.72
C ASN A 137 -19.47 -6.69 13.89
N ALA A 138 -19.46 -6.38 12.59
CA ALA A 138 -20.59 -6.62 11.71
C ALA A 138 -20.77 -8.13 11.44
N PRO A 139 -22.01 -8.63 11.35
CA PRO A 139 -22.28 -10.03 11.10
C PRO A 139 -21.83 -10.45 9.69
N ASN A 140 -21.33 -11.68 9.56
CA ASN A 140 -20.92 -12.32 8.30
C ASN A 140 -19.74 -11.67 7.56
N GLU A 141 -18.98 -10.79 8.21
CA GLU A 141 -17.78 -10.18 7.64
C GLU A 141 -16.51 -11.01 7.88
N TRP A 142 -15.55 -10.93 6.96
CA TRP A 142 -14.27 -11.62 7.08
C TRP A 142 -13.19 -10.70 7.65
N HIS A 143 -13.08 -10.67 8.98
CA HIS A 143 -12.20 -9.73 9.69
C HIS A 143 -10.72 -9.83 9.33
N TRP A 144 -10.23 -11.02 8.95
CA TRP A 144 -8.83 -11.19 8.55
C TRP A 144 -8.46 -10.38 7.31
N SER A 145 -9.41 -10.11 6.42
CA SER A 145 -9.17 -9.27 5.24
C SER A 145 -8.67 -7.87 5.62
N TYR A 146 -9.21 -7.28 6.69
CA TYR A 146 -8.82 -5.94 7.13
C TYR A 146 -7.44 -5.92 7.78
N TYR A 147 -7.13 -6.92 8.61
CA TYR A 147 -5.78 -7.06 9.19
C TYR A 147 -4.73 -7.29 8.11
N LEU A 148 -5.02 -8.15 7.13
CA LEU A 148 -4.13 -8.38 5.99
C LEU A 148 -3.94 -7.11 5.17
N MET A 149 -4.98 -6.31 4.97
CA MET A 149 -4.87 -5.01 4.30
C MET A 149 -3.97 -4.05 5.08
N VAL A 150 -4.11 -3.95 6.40
CA VAL A 150 -3.21 -3.12 7.24
C VAL A 150 -1.77 -3.61 7.14
N LEU A 151 -1.54 -4.91 7.29
CA LEU A 151 -0.21 -5.51 7.20
C LEU A 151 0.43 -5.32 5.80
N ALA A 152 -0.36 -5.43 4.74
CA ALA A 152 0.10 -5.20 3.37
C ALA A 152 0.60 -3.76 3.20
N HIS A 153 -0.13 -2.76 3.73
CA HIS A 153 0.33 -1.37 3.68
C HIS A 153 1.55 -1.12 4.54
N ILE A 154 1.65 -1.74 5.72
CA ILE A 154 2.87 -1.68 6.54
C ILE A 154 4.05 -2.27 5.77
N ALA A 155 3.87 -3.38 5.07
CA ALA A 155 4.91 -3.98 4.23
C ALA A 155 5.30 -3.05 3.06
N LEU A 156 4.35 -2.43 2.37
CA LEU A 156 4.63 -1.45 1.31
C LEU A 156 5.39 -0.22 1.84
N PHE A 157 5.03 0.26 3.02
CA PHE A 157 5.72 1.36 3.69
C PHE A 157 7.15 0.99 4.07
N ALA A 158 7.34 -0.20 4.65
CA ALA A 158 8.64 -0.67 5.13
C ALA A 158 9.61 -0.99 3.98
N THR A 159 9.09 -1.54 2.87
CA THR A 159 9.90 -1.93 1.70
C THR A 159 10.15 -0.78 0.73
N ALA A 160 9.49 0.37 0.91
CA ALA A 160 9.49 1.50 -0.03
C ALA A 160 9.24 1.02 -1.48
N ALA A 161 8.12 0.32 -1.65
CA ALA A 161 7.82 -0.45 -2.86
C ALA A 161 7.81 0.36 -4.17
N GLY A 162 7.65 1.69 -4.12
CA GLY A 162 7.75 2.56 -5.30
C GLY A 162 9.15 2.63 -5.90
N ARG A 163 10.20 2.39 -5.10
CA ARG A 163 11.60 2.40 -5.57
C ARG A 163 11.94 1.22 -6.48
N VAL A 164 11.03 0.25 -6.56
CA VAL A 164 11.20 -1.00 -7.30
C VAL A 164 10.13 -1.07 -8.38
N PHE A 165 10.51 -0.91 -9.65
CA PHE A 165 9.59 -0.89 -10.79
C PHE A 165 8.42 0.08 -10.63
N GLY A 166 8.64 1.22 -9.97
CA GLY A 166 7.67 2.31 -9.80
C GLY A 166 8.29 3.64 -10.19
N VAL A 167 7.42 4.64 -10.40
CA VAL A 167 7.84 6.00 -10.79
C VAL A 167 8.73 6.65 -9.72
N ASP A 168 8.52 6.33 -8.44
CA ASP A 168 9.40 6.75 -7.34
C ASP A 168 10.86 6.34 -7.59
N GLY A 169 11.12 5.14 -8.13
CA GLY A 169 12.48 4.69 -8.47
C GLY A 169 13.12 5.47 -9.62
N VAL A 170 12.31 5.95 -10.57
CA VAL A 170 12.78 6.69 -11.76
C VAL A 170 13.08 8.15 -11.43
N LEU A 171 12.22 8.80 -10.62
CA LEU A 171 12.33 10.24 -10.34
C LEU A 171 13.25 10.57 -9.16
N ARG A 172 13.57 9.58 -8.31
CA ARG A 172 14.38 9.78 -7.10
C ARG A 172 15.78 10.36 -7.35
N PRO A 173 16.55 9.98 -8.40
CA PRO A 173 17.83 10.61 -8.69
C PRO A 173 17.69 12.13 -8.93
N THR A 174 16.72 12.52 -9.76
CA THR A 174 16.43 13.93 -10.07
C THR A 174 15.98 14.72 -8.84
N TRP A 175 15.17 14.11 -7.97
CA TRP A 175 14.75 14.77 -6.72
C TRP A 175 15.86 14.87 -5.68
N ALA A 176 16.80 13.91 -5.67
CA ALA A 176 17.96 13.94 -4.78
C ALA A 176 19.00 14.99 -5.21
N GLU A 177 19.09 15.29 -6.51
CA GLU A 177 19.92 16.36 -7.06
C GLU A 177 19.31 17.75 -6.83
N SER A 178 18.00 17.83 -6.59
CA SER A 178 17.32 19.09 -6.25
C SER A 178 17.61 19.52 -4.80
N SER A 179 18.28 20.66 -4.64
CA SER A 179 18.62 21.24 -3.32
C SER A 179 17.44 21.92 -2.59
N GLY A 180 16.26 21.96 -3.20
CA GLY A 180 15.07 22.61 -2.65
C GLY A 180 14.40 21.84 -1.49
N PRO A 181 13.63 22.52 -0.63
CA PRO A 181 12.85 21.86 0.44
C PRO A 181 11.84 20.83 -0.09
N LEU A 182 11.28 21.07 -1.28
CA LEU A 182 10.37 20.16 -1.97
C LEU A 182 11.07 18.86 -2.42
N GLY A 183 12.30 18.95 -2.96
CA GLY A 183 13.09 17.77 -3.34
C GLY A 183 13.36 16.86 -2.15
N ARG A 184 13.73 17.44 -1.01
CA ARG A 184 13.92 16.69 0.24
C ARG A 184 12.64 16.02 0.76
N LEU A 185 11.48 16.66 0.61
CA LEU A 185 10.20 16.08 1.00
C LEU A 185 9.82 14.89 0.08
N LEU A 186 9.95 15.06 -1.24
CA LEU A 186 9.62 14.00 -2.20
C LEU A 186 10.51 12.76 -2.05
N VAL A 187 11.79 12.93 -1.71
CA VAL A 187 12.69 11.80 -1.39
C VAL A 187 12.26 11.05 -0.12
N ARG A 188 11.58 11.70 0.83
CA ARG A 188 11.07 11.07 2.06
C ARG A 188 9.74 10.36 1.85
N LEU A 189 8.89 10.89 0.96
CA LEU A 189 7.57 10.34 0.66
C LEU A 189 7.62 9.17 -0.36
N SER A 190 8.76 8.98 -1.04
CA SER A 190 9.08 7.86 -1.92
C SER A 190 9.86 6.72 -1.26
#